data_AF-A0A945VWX5-F1
#
_entry.id   AF-A0A945VWX5-F1
#
_cell.length_a   1.000
_cell.length_b   1.000
_cell.length_c   1.000
_cell.angle_alpha   90.00
_cell.angle_beta   90.00
_cell.angle_gamma   90.00
#
_symmetry.space_group_name_H-M   'P 1'
#
loop_
_entity.id
_entity.type
_entity.pdbx_description
1 polymer ?
#
loop_
_entity_poly.entity_id
_entity_poly.type
_entity_poly.pdbx_seq_one_letter_code
_entity_poly.pdbx_strand_id
1 'polypeptide(L)' 'MLSKQAIEEYRIIYRNEYGKELSVADATKQANSLIRLYKAVLPLLMNEDSTANDFNYKNTA' A
#
# COMPACT_ATOMS: atom_id res chain seq x y z
N MET A 1 -9.04 1.37 -6.09
CA MET A 1 -8.07 2.37 -6.59
C MET A 1 -7.91 3.43 -5.51
N LEU A 2 -6.73 4.03 -5.37
CA LEU A 2 -6.50 5.10 -4.40
C LEU A 2 -7.38 6.33 -4.68
N SER A 3 -7.67 7.11 -3.63
CA SER A 3 -8.41 8.36 -3.74
C SER A 3 -7.58 9.44 -4.45
N LYS A 4 -8.25 10.45 -5.01
CA LYS A 4 -7.57 11.59 -5.65
C LYS A 4 -6.60 12.30 -4.70
N GLN A 5 -7.02 12.49 -3.43
CA GLN A 5 -6.17 13.08 -2.39
C GLN A 5 -4.89 12.27 -2.17
N ALA A 6 -5.00 10.94 -2.04
CA ALA A 6 -3.84 10.08 -1.85
C ALA A 6 -2.88 10.11 -3.06
N ILE A 7 -3.41 10.25 -4.28
CA ILE A 7 -2.57 10.44 -5.48
C ILE A 7 -1.83 11.77 -5.44
N GLU A 8 -2.46 12.85 -4.95
CA GLU A 8 -1.80 14.15 -4.84
C GLU A 8 -0.72 14.16 -3.75
N GLU A 9 -1.02 13.57 -2.59
CA GLU A 9 -0.03 13.38 -1.52
C GLU A 9 1.17 12.57 -2.02
N TYR A 10 0.93 11.51 -2.79
CA TYR A 10 2.00 10.74 -3.44
C TYR A 10 2.86 11.60 -4.39
N ARG A 11 2.25 12.48 -5.19
CA ARG A 11 2.98 13.40 -6.09
C ARG A 11 3.84 14.38 -5.31
N ILE A 12 3.33 14.92 -4.20
CA ILE A 12 4.07 15.84 -3.32
C ILE A 12 5.28 15.13 -2.73
N ILE A 13 5.10 13.94 -2.16
CA ILE A 13 6.20 13.14 -1.60
C ILE A 13 7.23 12.85 -2.68
N TYR A 14 6.81 12.34 -3.84
CA TYR A 14 7.73 12.01 -4.93
C TYR A 14 8.53 13.23 -5.41
N ARG A 15 7.90 14.39 -5.51
CA ARG A 15 8.57 15.64 -5.87
C ARG A 15 9.60 16.04 -4.82
N ASN A 16 9.26 15.94 -3.53
CA ASN A 16 10.15 16.33 -2.45
C ASN A 16 11.40 15.42 -2.39
N GLU A 17 11.22 14.12 -2.59
CA GLU A 17 12.31 13.14 -2.50
C GLU A 17 13.21 13.14 -3.76
N TYR A 18 12.61 13.28 -4.95
CA TYR A 18 13.32 13.08 -6.22
C TYR A 18 13.50 14.35 -7.06
N GLY A 19 12.94 15.48 -6.62
CA GLY A 19 12.97 16.75 -7.36
C GLY A 19 12.21 16.71 -8.69
N LYS A 20 11.38 15.68 -8.92
CA LYS A 20 10.69 15.43 -10.20
C LYS A 20 9.18 15.48 -10.02
N GLU A 21 8.51 16.16 -10.94
CA GLU A 21 7.05 16.20 -10.96
C GLU A 21 6.49 15.06 -11.80
N LEU A 22 5.49 14.35 -11.25
CA LEU A 22 4.78 13.29 -11.95
C LEU A 22 3.46 13.81 -12.51
N SER A 23 3.08 13.27 -13.67
CA SER A 23 1.71 13.41 -14.17
C SER A 23 0.73 12.68 -13.24
N VAL A 24 -0.53 13.11 -13.22
CA VAL A 24 -1.58 12.44 -12.42
C VAL A 24 -1.74 10.97 -12.85
N ALA A 25 -1.61 10.68 -14.14
CA ALA A 25 -1.70 9.32 -14.66
C ALA A 25 -0.56 8.43 -14.17
N ASP A 26 0.68 8.94 -14.20
CA ASP A 26 1.86 8.19 -13.74
C ASP A 26 1.82 7.98 -12.24
N ALA A 27 1.50 9.02 -11.47
CA ALA A 27 1.32 8.93 -10.03
C ALA A 27 0.23 7.91 -9.66
N THR A 28 -0.89 7.93 -10.40
CA THR A 28 -1.97 6.94 -10.22
C THR A 28 -1.48 5.53 -10.46
N LYS A 29 -0.77 5.29 -11.57
CA LYS A 29 -0.25 3.97 -11.92
C LYS A 29 0.76 3.48 -10.88
N GLN A 30 1.72 4.32 -10.51
CA GLN A 30 2.78 3.95 -9.57
C GLN A 30 2.24 3.70 -8.16
N ALA A 31 1.45 4.63 -7.59
CA ALA A 31 0.93 4.49 -6.24
C ALA A 31 0.00 3.28 -6.08
N ASN A 32 -0.87 3.02 -7.06
CA ASN A 32 -1.73 1.82 -7.03
C ASN A 32 -0.90 0.53 -7.18
N SER A 33 0.16 0.52 -7.98
CA SER A 33 1.04 -0.63 -8.13
C SER A 33 1.80 -0.92 -6.84
N LEU A 34 2.29 0.13 -6.16
CA LEU A 34 2.98 0.02 -4.87
C LEU A 34 2.08 -0.61 -3.81
N ILE A 35 0.83 -0.13 -3.67
CA ILE A 35 -0.11 -0.69 -2.71
C ILE A 35 -0.49 -2.14 -3.04
N ARG A 36 -0.61 -2.49 -4.32
CA ARG A 36 -0.84 -3.89 -4.73
C ARG A 36 0.34 -4.78 -4.34
N LEU A 37 1.56 -4.32 -4.59
CA LEU A 37 2.77 -5.05 -4.20
C LEU A 37 2.83 -5.24 -2.68
N TYR A 38 2.63 -4.17 -1.92
CA TYR A 38 2.60 -4.23 -0.45
C TYR A 38 1.57 -5.26 0.04
N LYS A 39 0.35 -5.23 -0.50
CA LYS A 39 -0.71 -6.19 -0.14
C LYS A 39 -0.41 -7.63 -0.56
N ALA A 40 0.36 -7.84 -1.62
CA ALA A 40 0.75 -9.17 -2.07
C ALA A 40 1.89 -9.75 -1.21
N VAL A 41 2.81 -8.90 -0.77
CA VAL A 41 4.02 -9.32 -0.03
C VAL A 41 3.77 -9.41 1.47
N LEU A 42 3.03 -8.46 2.06
CA LEU A 42 2.81 -8.40 3.51
C LEU A 42 2.29 -9.73 4.10
N PRO A 43 1.27 -10.41 3.52
CA PRO A 43 0.80 -11.68 4.05
C PRO A 43 1.88 -12.76 4.03
N LEU A 44 2.74 -12.79 3.01
CA LEU A 44 3.84 -13.77 2.93
C LEU A 44 4.85 -13.56 4.06
N LEU A 45 5.18 -12.30 4.35
CA LEU A 45 6.08 -11.94 5.45
C LEU A 45 5.47 -12.24 6.83
N MET A 46 4.16 -12.03 6.99
CA MET A 46 3.47 -12.31 8.26
C MET A 46 3.20 -13.82 8.46
N ASN A 47 3.17 -14.61 7.39
CA ASN A 47 2.97 -16.06 7.46
C ASN A 47 4.25 -16.82 7.82
N GLU A 48 5.44 -16.26 7.64
CA GLU A 48 6.70 -16.86 8.09
C GLU A 48 6.86 -16.81 9.62
N ASP A 49 6.15 -15.90 10.31
CA ASP A 49 6.08 -15.84 11.78
C ASP A 49 4.88 -16.62 12.37
N SER A 50 3.95 -17.09 11.52
CA SER A 50 2.67 -17.68 11.93
C SER A 50 2.68 -19.21 12.08
N THR A 51 3.78 -19.78 12.58
CA THR A 51 3.69 -21.00 13.40
C THR A 51 3.24 -20.72 14.84
N ALA A 52 2.83 -19.49 15.16
CA ALA A 52 2.22 -19.17 16.45
C ALA A 52 0.88 -18.43 16.28
N ASN A 53 -0.18 -19.09 16.75
CA ASN A 53 -1.50 -18.56 17.11
C ASN A 53 -2.54 -18.37 15.99
N ASP A 54 -3.33 -19.43 15.83
CA ASP A 54 -4.79 -19.37 15.90
C ASP A 54 -5.33 -18.07 16.53
N PHE A 55 -5.81 -17.13 15.71
CA PHE A 55 -6.78 -16.14 16.16
C PHE A 55 -8.12 -16.43 15.51
N ASN A 56 -8.82 -17.34 16.18
CA ASN A 56 -10.20 -17.71 15.96
C ASN A 56 -11.10 -16.56 16.42
N TYR A 57 -11.44 -15.63 15.52
CA TYR A 57 -12.52 -14.68 15.77
C TYR A 57 -13.87 -15.39 15.61
N LYS A 58 -14.24 -16.20 16.62
CA LYS A 58 -15.64 -16.59 16.82
C LYS A 58 -16.34 -15.51 17.63
N ASN A 59 -17.32 -14.89 16.98
CA ASN A 59 -18.37 -14.07 17.56
C ASN A 59 -19.00 -14.73 18.80
N THR A 60 -19.16 -13.93 19.85
CA THR A 60 -20.25 -14.01 20.84
C THR A 60 -20.56 -12.55 21.19
N ALA A 61 -21.66 -11.98 20.67
CA ALA A 61 -23.01 -11.98 21.25
C ALA A 61 -23.08 -11.25 22.59
#